data_AF-A0A382ZER9-F1
#
_entry.id   AF-A0A382ZER9-F1
#
_cell.length_a   1.000
_cell.length_b   1.000
_cell.length_c   1.000
_cell.angle_alpha   90.00
_cell.angle_beta   90.00
_cell.angle_gamma   90.00
#
_symmetry.space_group_name_H-M   'P 1'
#
loop_
_entity.id
_entity.type
_entity.pdbx_description
1 polymer ?
#
loop_
_entity_poly.entity_id
_entity_poly.type
_entity_poly.pdbx_seq_one_letter_code
_entity_poly.pdbx_strand_id
1 'polypeptide(L)'
;GAETTWTMHQDNDGDGWGTTATSQLGCTAPTGFVWRGGEIDDCCFCDSNETNDTDTNNQVCYDDFGNCVSSVSVSGCTSTIYSGDGYESNCKDLNYLLQYYNTTGTCVNMDCTGAKTSASGGSGTATVRYYNLDSDGDGWGTQAAGYHCSADANTIEDTGTDVTSGLNYYVIQTPDIDEDCYCQANTYADCFDCAGNCRYNLDGTDNVDYIGTSKTDTGCVVGNLSGSPGCECGVCDGAKTTWYQDNDGDGWGTDIF
;
A
#
# COMPACT_ATOMS: atom_id res chain seq x y z
N GLY A 1 -10.62 4.30 -70.97
CA GLY A 1 -11.26 3.58 -69.85
C GLY A 1 -11.74 4.62 -68.87
N ALA A 2 -12.87 4.40 -68.21
CA ALA A 2 -13.25 5.27 -67.10
C ALA A 2 -12.21 5.07 -65.98
N GLU A 3 -11.52 6.15 -65.57
CA GLU A 3 -10.72 6.09 -64.35
C GLU A 3 -11.68 5.87 -63.18
N THR A 4 -11.51 4.76 -62.47
CA THR A 4 -12.21 4.51 -61.21
C THR A 4 -11.73 5.49 -60.18
N THR A 5 -12.61 6.42 -59.80
CA THR A 5 -12.42 7.30 -58.65
C THR A 5 -12.96 6.61 -57.40
N TRP A 6 -12.26 6.78 -56.29
CA TRP A 6 -12.69 6.31 -54.97
C TRP A 6 -12.98 7.50 -54.07
N THR A 7 -13.89 7.33 -53.13
CA THR A 7 -14.04 8.27 -52.00
C THR A 7 -12.89 8.02 -51.04
N MET A 8 -12.10 9.05 -50.79
CA MET A 8 -10.98 9.07 -49.86
C MET A 8 -11.40 9.86 -48.63
N HIS A 9 -11.07 9.36 -47.45
CA HIS A 9 -11.44 9.85 -46.13
C HIS A 9 -10.21 10.40 -45.42
N GLN A 10 -10.33 11.53 -44.74
CA GLN A 10 -9.20 12.12 -44.00
C GLN A 10 -8.78 11.16 -42.88
N ASP A 11 -7.47 10.97 -42.72
CA ASP A 11 -6.84 10.04 -41.79
C ASP A 11 -5.73 10.82 -41.08
N ASN A 12 -6.07 11.42 -39.94
CA ASN A 12 -5.17 12.35 -39.24
C ASN A 12 -4.20 11.65 -38.31
N ASP A 13 -4.61 10.55 -37.69
CA ASP A 13 -3.77 9.75 -36.79
C ASP A 13 -2.89 8.76 -37.56
N GLY A 14 -3.29 8.35 -38.77
CA GLY A 14 -2.49 7.56 -39.69
C GLY A 14 -2.67 6.05 -39.52
N ASP A 15 -3.75 5.59 -38.88
CA ASP A 15 -4.00 4.15 -38.62
C ASP A 15 -4.60 3.39 -39.83
N GLY A 16 -4.88 4.12 -40.91
CA GLY A 16 -5.39 3.54 -42.14
C GLY A 16 -6.90 3.40 -42.20
N TRP A 17 -7.62 4.02 -41.28
CA TRP A 17 -9.04 4.34 -41.35
C TRP A 17 -9.24 5.86 -41.36
N GLY A 18 -10.27 6.32 -42.06
CA GLY A 18 -10.51 7.75 -42.21
C GLY A 18 -11.92 8.17 -41.84
N THR A 19 -12.04 9.42 -41.40
CA THR A 19 -13.32 10.02 -41.07
C THR A 19 -14.18 10.25 -42.32
N THR A 20 -15.45 9.85 -42.25
CA THR A 20 -16.42 10.15 -43.32
C THR A 20 -16.84 11.61 -43.35
N ALA A 21 -16.62 12.37 -42.27
CA ALA A 21 -16.98 13.78 -42.16
C ALA A 21 -16.19 14.65 -43.14
N THR A 22 -14.92 14.29 -43.40
CA THR A 22 -14.06 14.95 -44.38
C THR A 22 -13.65 13.95 -45.45
N SER A 23 -14.23 14.08 -46.66
CA SER A 23 -13.92 13.17 -47.77
C SER A 23 -13.81 13.89 -49.12
N GLN A 24 -13.09 13.27 -50.05
CA GLN A 24 -12.91 13.76 -51.41
C GLN A 24 -12.76 12.61 -52.42
N LEU A 25 -13.03 12.86 -53.69
CA LEU A 25 -12.84 11.87 -54.77
C LEU A 25 -11.40 11.91 -55.29
N GLY A 26 -10.78 10.75 -55.48
CA GLY A 26 -9.45 10.63 -56.06
C GLY A 26 -9.21 9.32 -56.79
N CYS A 27 -8.35 9.34 -57.81
CA CYS A 27 -7.87 8.11 -58.49
C CYS A 27 -6.81 7.39 -57.64
N THR A 28 -6.08 8.13 -56.80
CA THR A 28 -5.12 7.65 -55.80
C THR A 28 -5.35 8.39 -54.49
N ALA A 29 -4.94 7.80 -53.36
CA ALA A 29 -5.07 8.42 -52.04
C ALA A 29 -4.23 9.72 -51.95
N PRO A 30 -4.84 10.89 -51.69
CA PRO A 30 -4.13 12.11 -51.35
C PRO A 30 -3.37 11.97 -50.02
N THR A 31 -2.37 12.82 -49.78
CA THR A 31 -1.66 12.86 -48.49
C THR A 31 -2.64 13.13 -47.33
N GLY A 32 -2.59 12.30 -46.29
CA GLY A 32 -3.49 12.40 -45.13
C GLY A 32 -4.91 11.89 -45.39
N PHE A 33 -5.10 11.07 -46.43
CA PHE A 33 -6.38 10.44 -46.73
C PHE A 33 -6.20 8.95 -47.01
N VAL A 34 -7.19 8.14 -46.64
CA VAL A 34 -7.26 6.70 -46.87
C VAL A 34 -8.61 6.31 -47.48
N TRP A 35 -8.66 5.20 -48.21
CA TRP A 35 -9.90 4.75 -48.86
C TRP A 35 -10.88 4.07 -47.89
N ARG A 36 -10.39 3.55 -46.76
CA ARG A 36 -11.23 2.96 -45.72
C ARG A 36 -11.89 4.06 -44.92
N GLY A 37 -13.20 4.22 -45.07
CA GLY A 37 -13.98 5.13 -44.24
C GLY A 37 -14.52 4.45 -42.99
N GLY A 38 -15.02 5.26 -42.07
CA GLY A 38 -15.74 4.80 -40.89
C GLY A 38 -14.93 4.86 -39.61
N GLU A 39 -13.90 5.70 -39.56
CA GLU A 39 -13.11 5.91 -38.35
C GLU A 39 -13.97 6.51 -37.24
N ILE A 40 -13.86 5.93 -36.04
CA ILE A 40 -14.64 6.29 -34.87
C ILE A 40 -13.99 7.48 -34.15
N ASP A 41 -12.66 7.53 -34.12
CA ASP A 41 -11.89 8.58 -33.45
C ASP A 41 -10.63 8.88 -34.26
N ASP A 42 -10.75 9.77 -35.25
CA ASP A 42 -9.68 10.25 -36.18
C ASP A 42 -8.62 11.13 -35.49
N CYS A 43 -8.36 10.82 -34.22
CA CYS A 43 -7.41 11.41 -33.31
C CYS A 43 -6.67 10.31 -32.54
N CYS A 44 -7.22 9.11 -32.38
CA CYS A 44 -6.56 8.03 -31.65
C CYS A 44 -6.15 6.92 -32.61
N PHE A 45 -4.85 6.84 -32.90
CA PHE A 45 -4.31 5.77 -33.76
C PHE A 45 -4.77 4.39 -33.28
N CYS A 46 -5.61 3.74 -34.07
CA CYS A 46 -6.28 2.50 -33.75
C CYS A 46 -6.56 1.63 -34.98
N ASP A 47 -5.60 0.80 -35.40
CA ASP A 47 -5.78 -0.09 -36.56
C ASP A 47 -7.03 -1.01 -36.48
N SER A 48 -7.49 -1.31 -35.26
CA SER A 48 -8.68 -2.13 -35.00
C SER A 48 -10.00 -1.37 -35.12
N ASN A 49 -9.96 -0.04 -35.13
CA ASN A 49 -11.08 0.89 -35.18
C ASN A 49 -12.21 0.48 -34.21
N GLU A 50 -11.81 0.24 -32.96
CA GLU A 50 -12.74 -0.10 -31.88
C GLU A 50 -13.36 1.16 -31.27
N THR A 51 -14.50 1.01 -30.60
CA THR A 51 -15.16 2.13 -29.91
C THR A 51 -14.49 2.37 -28.56
N ASN A 52 -14.34 3.64 -28.16
CA ASN A 52 -13.97 3.98 -26.79
C ASN A 52 -15.09 3.60 -25.81
N ASP A 53 -14.92 2.48 -25.10
CA ASP A 53 -15.88 1.99 -24.11
C ASP A 53 -15.23 1.76 -22.74
N THR A 54 -15.47 2.64 -21.78
CA THR A 54 -14.92 2.51 -20.41
C THR A 54 -15.57 1.40 -19.59
N ASP A 55 -16.62 0.74 -20.10
CA ASP A 55 -17.20 -0.46 -19.48
C ASP A 55 -16.50 -1.75 -19.96
N THR A 56 -15.61 -1.65 -20.94
CA THR A 56 -14.82 -2.76 -21.49
C THR A 56 -13.34 -2.61 -21.09
N ASN A 57 -12.91 -3.41 -20.11
CA ASN A 57 -11.51 -3.39 -19.65
C ASN A 57 -10.55 -4.00 -20.69
N ASN A 58 -9.33 -3.47 -20.73
CA ASN A 58 -8.21 -3.91 -21.56
C ASN A 58 -8.50 -3.87 -23.07
N GLN A 59 -9.16 -2.79 -23.49
CA GLN A 59 -9.21 -2.42 -24.90
C GLN A 59 -7.80 -2.17 -25.45
N VAL A 60 -7.65 -2.24 -26.77
CA VAL A 60 -6.34 -2.18 -27.43
C VAL A 60 -5.91 -0.73 -27.66
N CYS A 61 -6.85 0.12 -28.03
CA CYS A 61 -6.66 1.51 -28.43
C CYS A 61 -6.96 2.49 -27.30
N TYR A 62 -7.79 2.07 -26.34
CA TYR A 62 -8.17 2.85 -25.18
C TYR A 62 -7.84 2.12 -23.89
N ASP A 63 -7.33 2.84 -22.88
CA ASP A 63 -7.22 2.29 -21.53
C ASP A 63 -8.59 2.19 -20.84
N ASP A 64 -8.64 1.64 -19.62
CA ASP A 64 -9.90 1.41 -18.90
C ASP A 64 -10.60 2.72 -18.50
N PHE A 65 -9.95 3.88 -18.70
CA PHE A 65 -10.50 5.20 -18.48
C PHE A 65 -10.86 5.94 -19.77
N GLY A 66 -10.69 5.30 -20.93
CA GLY A 66 -11.03 5.84 -22.23
C GLY A 66 -9.95 6.78 -22.78
N ASN A 67 -8.74 6.75 -22.23
CA ASN A 67 -7.63 7.52 -22.78
C ASN A 67 -6.99 6.74 -23.93
N CYS A 68 -6.63 7.46 -24.99
CA CYS A 68 -5.93 6.88 -26.12
C CYS A 68 -4.55 6.37 -25.68
N VAL A 69 -4.25 5.13 -26.05
CA VAL A 69 -3.01 4.42 -25.72
C VAL A 69 -1.86 4.85 -26.63
N SER A 70 -2.20 5.36 -27.82
CA SER A 70 -1.21 5.88 -28.75
C SER A 70 -0.44 7.06 -28.16
N SER A 71 0.88 7.01 -28.30
CA SER A 71 1.76 8.15 -28.01
C SER A 71 1.75 9.21 -29.12
N VAL A 72 1.11 8.95 -30.25
CA VAL A 72 1.05 9.87 -31.39
C VAL A 72 -0.10 10.83 -31.17
N SER A 73 0.21 12.03 -30.70
CA SER A 73 -0.79 13.09 -30.55
C SER A 73 -1.12 13.74 -31.90
N VAL A 74 -2.41 13.82 -32.23
CA VAL A 74 -2.91 14.58 -33.38
C VAL A 74 -3.29 16.01 -32.94
N SER A 75 -2.82 17.00 -33.71
CA SER A 75 -3.13 18.40 -33.45
C SER A 75 -4.59 18.74 -33.78
N GLY A 76 -5.25 19.54 -32.94
CA GLY A 76 -6.64 19.95 -33.15
C GLY A 76 -7.67 19.02 -32.50
N CYS A 77 -7.22 17.94 -31.86
CA CYS A 77 -8.05 17.04 -31.06
C CYS A 77 -8.21 17.60 -29.66
N THR A 78 -9.45 17.92 -29.27
CA THR A 78 -9.79 18.45 -27.94
C THR A 78 -10.50 17.44 -27.04
N SER A 79 -11.06 16.38 -27.62
CA SER A 79 -11.76 15.30 -26.93
C SER A 79 -10.85 14.13 -26.56
N THR A 80 -9.83 13.86 -27.37
CA THR A 80 -8.93 12.71 -27.19
C THR A 80 -7.82 13.05 -26.20
N ILE A 81 -7.70 12.23 -25.17
CA ILE A 81 -6.64 12.33 -24.16
C ILE A 81 -5.56 11.31 -24.50
N TYR A 82 -4.33 11.76 -24.70
CA TYR A 82 -3.18 10.92 -25.07
C TYR A 82 -2.34 10.59 -23.83
N SER A 83 -2.78 9.61 -23.07
CA SER A 83 -2.11 9.20 -21.83
C SER A 83 -2.51 7.80 -21.39
N GLY A 84 -2.79 6.88 -22.31
CA GLY A 84 -3.26 5.54 -21.96
C GLY A 84 -2.25 4.73 -21.17
N ASP A 85 -2.39 4.71 -19.85
CA ASP A 85 -1.68 3.81 -18.94
C ASP A 85 -2.56 3.29 -17.79
N GLY A 86 -3.85 3.63 -17.77
CA GLY A 86 -4.81 3.21 -16.75
C GLY A 86 -5.42 1.84 -17.05
N TYR A 87 -4.60 0.79 -17.14
CA TYR A 87 -5.09 -0.59 -17.23
C TYR A 87 -5.10 -1.23 -15.86
N GLU A 88 -6.27 -1.64 -15.37
CA GLU A 88 -6.43 -2.24 -14.05
C GLU A 88 -5.55 -3.48 -13.88
N SER A 89 -5.44 -4.29 -14.93
CA SER A 89 -4.62 -5.50 -14.96
C SER A 89 -3.13 -5.21 -14.75
N ASN A 90 -2.63 -4.10 -15.29
CA ASN A 90 -1.23 -3.71 -15.21
C ASN A 90 -0.94 -2.89 -13.94
N CYS A 91 -1.84 -1.98 -13.58
CA CYS A 91 -1.68 -1.07 -12.44
C CYS A 91 -1.88 -1.75 -11.09
N LYS A 92 -2.33 -3.01 -11.09
CA LYS A 92 -2.35 -3.91 -9.93
C LYS A 92 -1.28 -5.01 -10.00
N ASP A 93 -0.55 -5.12 -11.11
CA ASP A 93 0.50 -6.14 -11.26
C ASP A 93 1.86 -5.63 -10.74
N LEU A 94 2.38 -6.30 -9.72
CA LEU A 94 3.64 -5.92 -9.09
C LEU A 94 4.82 -5.94 -10.08
N ASN A 95 4.89 -6.91 -10.99
CA ASN A 95 6.01 -7.03 -11.91
C ASN A 95 6.01 -5.89 -12.93
N TYR A 96 4.83 -5.54 -13.44
CA TYR A 96 4.63 -4.38 -14.30
C TYR A 96 5.01 -3.08 -13.57
N LEU A 97 4.55 -2.88 -12.34
CA LEU A 97 4.90 -1.71 -11.54
C LEU A 97 6.42 -1.65 -11.26
N LEU A 98 7.07 -2.77 -10.96
CA LEU A 98 8.54 -2.80 -10.76
C LEU A 98 9.32 -2.55 -12.05
N GLN A 99 8.74 -2.84 -13.21
CA GLN A 99 9.39 -2.62 -14.51
C GLN A 99 9.24 -1.18 -15.00
N TYR A 100 8.04 -0.59 -14.85
CA TYR A 100 7.68 0.68 -15.47
C TYR A 100 7.48 1.84 -14.46
N TYR A 101 7.20 1.52 -13.19
CA TYR A 101 6.80 2.47 -12.14
C TYR A 101 7.54 2.21 -10.82
N ASN A 102 8.80 1.78 -10.90
CA ASN A 102 9.56 1.23 -9.76
C ASN A 102 9.78 2.19 -8.59
N THR A 103 9.74 3.49 -8.84
CA THR A 103 9.90 4.53 -7.82
C THR A 103 8.57 5.02 -7.24
N THR A 104 7.48 4.90 -8.00
CA THR A 104 6.15 5.41 -7.59
C THR A 104 5.28 4.32 -6.98
N GLY A 105 5.45 3.06 -7.39
CA GLY A 105 4.59 1.95 -6.94
C GLY A 105 3.14 2.10 -7.40
N THR A 106 2.89 2.91 -8.44
CA THR A 106 1.57 3.18 -9.01
C THR A 106 1.71 3.67 -10.45
N CYS A 107 0.72 3.36 -11.31
CA CYS A 107 0.60 3.96 -12.64
C CYS A 107 0.36 5.47 -12.54
N VAL A 108 0.55 6.20 -13.64
CA VAL A 108 0.33 7.66 -13.65
C VAL A 108 -1.15 7.96 -13.50
N ASN A 109 -2.04 7.30 -14.24
CA ASN A 109 -3.47 7.62 -14.25
C ASN A 109 -4.33 6.73 -13.36
N MET A 110 -3.83 5.58 -12.92
CA MET A 110 -4.57 4.65 -12.07
C MET A 110 -3.79 4.26 -10.83
N ASP A 111 -4.46 4.26 -9.68
CA ASP A 111 -3.91 3.80 -8.41
C ASP A 111 -4.13 2.28 -8.21
N CYS A 112 -3.53 1.69 -7.18
CA CYS A 112 -3.62 0.23 -6.98
C CYS A 112 -5.02 -0.29 -6.60
N THR A 113 -6.00 0.59 -6.33
CA THR A 113 -7.40 0.19 -6.15
C THR A 113 -8.17 0.12 -7.47
N GLY A 114 -7.59 0.68 -8.55
CA GLY A 114 -8.28 0.90 -9.82
C GLY A 114 -8.91 2.30 -9.93
N ALA A 115 -8.61 3.22 -9.00
CA ALA A 115 -9.16 4.57 -9.02
C ALA A 115 -8.31 5.51 -9.88
N LYS A 116 -8.98 6.46 -10.55
CA LYS A 116 -8.33 7.55 -11.30
C LYS A 116 -7.46 8.38 -10.36
N THR A 117 -6.21 8.62 -10.70
CA THR A 117 -5.33 9.56 -9.99
C THR A 117 -5.65 11.00 -10.40
N SER A 118 -4.97 11.97 -9.78
CA SER A 118 -5.07 13.38 -10.16
C SER A 118 -4.64 13.68 -11.61
N ALA A 119 -3.76 12.86 -12.20
CA ALA A 119 -3.32 13.03 -13.58
C ALA A 119 -4.45 12.78 -14.60
N SER A 120 -5.39 11.91 -14.27
CA SER A 120 -6.59 11.61 -15.07
C SER A 120 -7.88 12.15 -14.43
N GLY A 121 -7.79 13.21 -13.63
CA GLY A 121 -8.94 13.92 -13.08
C GLY A 121 -9.68 13.24 -11.92
N GLY A 122 -9.06 12.25 -11.27
CA GLY A 122 -9.57 11.61 -10.05
C GLY A 122 -8.81 12.03 -8.79
N SER A 123 -8.99 11.25 -7.72
CA SER A 123 -8.40 11.48 -6.39
C SER A 123 -7.72 10.23 -5.81
N GLY A 124 -7.53 9.19 -6.61
CA GLY A 124 -6.81 7.98 -6.24
C GLY A 124 -5.35 8.30 -5.91
N THR A 125 -4.88 7.74 -4.80
CA THR A 125 -3.52 7.94 -4.28
C THR A 125 -2.90 6.65 -3.76
N ALA A 126 -3.59 5.52 -3.87
CA ALA A 126 -3.12 4.26 -3.32
C ALA A 126 -1.94 3.71 -4.14
N THR A 127 -0.94 3.19 -3.46
CA THR A 127 0.28 2.66 -4.08
C THR A 127 0.52 1.23 -3.63
N VAL A 128 1.11 0.40 -4.48
CA VAL A 128 1.61 -0.92 -4.09
C VAL A 128 2.88 -0.75 -3.27
N ARG A 129 2.90 -1.31 -2.06
CA ARG A 129 4.03 -1.21 -1.12
C ARG A 129 4.30 -2.55 -0.46
N TYR A 130 5.48 -2.69 0.11
CA TYR A 130 5.87 -3.86 0.88
C TYR A 130 5.44 -3.69 2.35
N TYR A 131 4.83 -4.72 2.92
CA TYR A 131 4.37 -4.76 4.30
C TYR A 131 4.94 -5.94 5.07
N ASN A 132 4.92 -5.80 6.39
CA ASN A 132 5.15 -6.88 7.33
C ASN A 132 3.82 -7.31 7.96
N LEU A 133 3.74 -8.56 8.38
CA LEU A 133 2.63 -9.09 9.15
C LEU A 133 2.73 -8.51 10.56
N ASP A 134 1.63 -7.96 11.03
CA ASP A 134 1.40 -7.57 12.42
C ASP A 134 0.55 -8.65 13.06
N SER A 135 1.21 -9.57 13.76
CA SER A 135 0.57 -10.80 14.25
C SER A 135 -0.28 -10.55 15.49
N ASP A 136 0.13 -9.62 16.35
CA ASP A 136 -0.51 -9.31 17.63
C ASP A 136 -1.39 -8.06 17.63
N GLY A 137 -1.35 -7.27 16.56
CA GLY A 137 -2.22 -6.14 16.31
C GLY A 137 -1.74 -4.82 16.92
N ASP A 138 -0.49 -4.72 17.36
CA ASP A 138 0.04 -3.53 18.03
C ASP A 138 0.58 -2.44 17.08
N GLY A 139 0.51 -2.70 15.76
CA GLY A 139 0.94 -1.79 14.72
C GLY A 139 2.40 -1.95 14.31
N TRP A 140 3.13 -2.94 14.82
CA TRP A 140 4.48 -3.30 14.40
C TRP A 140 4.51 -4.66 13.72
N GLY A 141 5.51 -4.87 12.86
CA GLY A 141 5.71 -6.16 12.20
C GLY A 141 7.15 -6.39 11.77
N THR A 142 7.54 -7.65 11.80
CA THR A 142 8.88 -8.17 11.46
C THR A 142 8.78 -9.28 10.42
N GLN A 143 7.71 -10.08 10.41
CA GLN A 143 7.53 -11.12 9.41
C GLN A 143 7.13 -10.53 8.04
N ALA A 144 7.78 -10.96 6.97
CA ALA A 144 7.47 -10.54 5.60
C ALA A 144 6.03 -10.92 5.18
N ALA A 145 5.18 -9.95 4.85
CA ALA A 145 3.84 -10.17 4.27
C ALA A 145 3.79 -9.93 2.75
N GLY A 146 4.82 -9.31 2.16
CA GLY A 146 4.90 -9.07 0.73
C GLY A 146 4.30 -7.74 0.29
N TYR A 147 3.99 -7.63 -1.01
CA TYR A 147 3.46 -6.40 -1.59
C TYR A 147 1.93 -6.38 -1.60
N HIS A 148 1.33 -5.32 -1.09
CA HIS A 148 -0.11 -5.10 -1.03
C HIS A 148 -0.45 -3.67 -1.47
N CYS A 149 -1.71 -3.39 -1.78
CA CYS A 149 -2.17 -2.05 -2.09
C CYS A 149 -2.36 -1.27 -0.78
N SER A 150 -1.87 -0.03 -0.70
CA SER A 150 -1.93 0.78 0.53
C SER A 150 -3.33 1.20 0.98
N ALA A 151 -4.35 0.83 0.21
CA ALA A 151 -5.75 1.06 0.54
C ALA A 151 -6.52 -0.26 0.73
N ASP A 152 -5.81 -1.40 0.80
CA ASP A 152 -6.40 -2.66 1.19
C ASP A 152 -6.93 -2.55 2.63
N ALA A 153 -8.03 -3.25 2.91
CA ALA A 153 -8.75 -3.09 4.18
C ALA A 153 -7.92 -3.45 5.43
N ASN A 154 -6.85 -4.23 5.25
CA ASN A 154 -5.97 -4.70 6.32
C ASN A 154 -4.53 -4.16 6.18
N THR A 155 -4.28 -3.16 5.33
CA THR A 155 -2.99 -2.46 5.29
C THR A 155 -3.02 -1.21 6.16
N ILE A 156 -1.95 -0.99 6.93
CA ILE A 156 -1.77 0.14 7.83
C ILE A 156 -0.56 0.96 7.37
N GLU A 157 -0.84 2.23 7.06
CA GLU A 157 0.15 3.22 6.60
C GLU A 157 0.71 4.08 7.73
N ASP A 158 0.04 4.08 8.89
CA ASP A 158 0.42 4.90 10.02
C ASP A 158 1.69 4.37 10.68
N THR A 159 2.47 5.28 11.26
CA THR A 159 3.66 4.91 12.04
C THR A 159 3.69 5.67 13.37
N GLY A 160 4.23 5.06 14.42
CA GLY A 160 4.34 5.69 15.74
C GLY A 160 4.26 4.70 16.90
N THR A 161 3.93 5.21 18.08
CA THR A 161 3.83 4.44 19.34
C THR A 161 2.39 4.15 19.77
N ASP A 162 1.43 4.42 18.88
CA ASP A 162 -0.01 4.36 19.16
C ASP A 162 -0.79 4.10 17.85
N VAL A 163 -0.22 3.23 17.01
CA VAL A 163 -0.81 2.88 15.71
C VAL A 163 -2.00 1.97 15.94
N THR A 164 -3.15 2.33 15.38
CA THR A 164 -4.34 1.49 15.43
C THR A 164 -4.22 0.39 14.37
N SER A 165 -4.06 -0.85 14.83
CA SER A 165 -3.98 -2.03 13.98
C SER A 165 -4.89 -3.14 14.51
N GLY A 166 -4.91 -4.29 13.83
CA GLY A 166 -5.64 -5.47 14.24
C GLY A 166 -4.80 -6.73 14.00
N LEU A 167 -5.22 -7.84 14.63
CA LEU A 167 -4.53 -9.11 14.50
C LEU A 167 -4.39 -9.55 13.03
N ASN A 168 -3.18 -9.89 12.62
CA ASN A 168 -2.80 -10.31 11.27
C ASN A 168 -3.01 -9.24 10.19
N TYR A 169 -2.91 -7.96 10.56
CA TYR A 169 -2.90 -6.87 9.60
C TYR A 169 -1.51 -6.75 8.96
N TYR A 170 -1.39 -5.87 7.97
CA TYR A 170 -0.17 -5.62 7.23
C TYR A 170 0.31 -4.20 7.52
N VAL A 171 1.44 -4.06 8.20
CA VAL A 171 1.98 -2.77 8.64
C VAL A 171 3.28 -2.44 7.91
N ILE A 172 3.52 -1.15 7.68
CA ILE A 172 4.80 -0.68 7.15
C ILE A 172 5.87 -0.52 8.23
N GLN A 173 5.47 -0.50 9.50
CA GLN A 173 6.34 -0.19 10.62
C GLN A 173 7.07 -1.45 11.12
N THR A 174 8.38 -1.33 11.32
CA THR A 174 9.28 -2.46 11.58
C THR A 174 10.59 -1.98 12.22
N PRO A 175 11.33 -2.83 12.96
CA PRO A 175 10.96 -4.17 13.42
C PRO A 175 10.07 -4.12 14.67
N ASP A 176 9.19 -5.11 14.77
CA ASP A 176 8.57 -5.52 16.02
C ASP A 176 9.59 -6.30 16.87
N ILE A 177 9.67 -5.99 18.16
CA ILE A 177 10.50 -6.72 19.11
C ILE A 177 9.99 -8.12 19.43
N ASP A 178 8.67 -8.36 19.32
CA ASP A 178 8.05 -9.67 19.59
C ASP A 178 6.62 -9.76 19.00
N GLU A 179 6.46 -10.60 17.98
CA GLU A 179 5.21 -10.78 17.21
C GLU A 179 4.04 -11.39 18.00
N ASP A 180 4.29 -11.89 19.21
CA ASP A 180 3.27 -12.52 20.04
C ASP A 180 2.86 -11.62 21.22
N CYS A 181 3.33 -10.37 21.27
CA CYS A 181 3.31 -9.53 22.45
C CYS A 181 2.79 -8.11 22.22
N TYR A 182 1.47 -7.94 22.19
CA TYR A 182 0.83 -6.65 21.92
C TYR A 182 1.45 -5.51 22.73
N CYS A 183 2.19 -4.62 22.07
CA CYS A 183 2.85 -3.50 22.69
C CYS A 183 3.26 -2.37 21.73
N GLN A 184 2.35 -1.41 21.57
CA GLN A 184 2.51 -0.28 20.66
C GLN A 184 3.78 0.59 20.94
N ALA A 185 4.31 0.57 22.17
CA ALA A 185 5.54 1.28 22.53
C ALA A 185 6.81 0.64 21.92
N ASN A 186 6.78 -0.66 21.64
CA ASN A 186 7.86 -1.43 21.03
C ASN A 186 9.24 -1.22 21.71
N THR A 187 9.25 -1.22 23.04
CA THR A 187 10.48 -1.24 23.84
C THR A 187 10.43 -2.32 24.91
N TYR A 188 11.56 -2.96 25.19
CA TYR A 188 11.59 -4.03 26.21
C TYR A 188 11.10 -3.58 27.59
N ALA A 189 11.35 -2.33 27.97
CA ALA A 189 10.97 -1.81 29.28
C ALA A 189 9.47 -1.54 29.41
N ASP A 190 8.81 -1.16 28.31
CA ASP A 190 7.38 -0.89 28.30
C ASP A 190 6.54 -2.15 28.06
N CYS A 191 7.07 -3.09 27.28
CA CYS A 191 6.34 -4.26 26.80
C CYS A 191 6.45 -5.49 27.71
N PHE A 192 7.58 -5.65 28.39
CA PHE A 192 7.84 -6.85 29.19
C PHE A 192 8.15 -6.49 30.64
N ASP A 193 7.84 -7.42 31.54
CA ASP A 193 8.44 -7.44 32.87
C ASP A 193 9.80 -8.17 32.85
N CYS A 194 10.47 -8.23 34.00
CA CYS A 194 11.77 -8.87 34.14
C CYS A 194 11.74 -10.39 33.91
N ALA A 195 10.55 -11.01 33.96
CA ALA A 195 10.35 -12.42 33.68
C ALA A 195 10.04 -12.67 32.19
N GLY A 196 9.81 -11.60 31.42
CA GLY A 196 9.47 -11.65 30.00
C GLY A 196 7.97 -11.82 29.75
N ASN A 197 7.10 -11.59 30.74
CA ASN A 197 5.67 -11.59 30.47
C ASN A 197 5.28 -10.27 29.77
N CYS A 198 4.45 -10.38 28.74
CA CYS A 198 3.86 -9.23 28.06
C CYS A 198 2.99 -8.41 29.00
N ARG A 199 3.01 -7.09 28.87
CA ARG A 199 2.12 -6.19 29.61
C ARG A 199 0.66 -6.41 29.25
N TYR A 200 0.38 -6.65 27.98
CA TYR A 200 -0.96 -6.82 27.45
C TYR A 200 -1.15 -8.19 26.81
N ASN A 201 -2.39 -8.66 26.74
CA ASN A 201 -2.81 -9.78 25.91
C ASN A 201 -3.01 -9.30 24.46
N LEU A 202 -3.16 -10.24 23.52
CA LEU A 202 -3.42 -9.96 22.10
C LEU A 202 -4.67 -9.11 21.81
N ASP A 203 -5.60 -9.00 22.76
CA ASP A 203 -6.79 -8.13 22.65
C ASP A 203 -6.58 -6.73 23.26
N GLY A 204 -5.34 -6.40 23.65
CA GLY A 204 -4.97 -5.15 24.29
C GLY A 204 -5.35 -5.04 25.77
N THR A 205 -5.94 -6.08 26.38
CA THR A 205 -6.26 -6.06 27.82
C THR A 205 -5.02 -6.36 28.68
N ASP A 206 -5.03 -5.92 29.95
CA ASP A 206 -3.92 -6.19 30.87
C ASP A 206 -3.67 -7.70 31.03
N ASN A 207 -2.41 -8.12 30.90
CA ASN A 207 -2.00 -9.49 31.19
C ASN A 207 -1.84 -9.68 32.71
N VAL A 208 -2.54 -10.67 33.27
CA VAL A 208 -2.51 -10.96 34.71
C VAL A 208 -1.17 -11.51 35.20
N ASP A 209 -0.37 -12.08 34.31
CA ASP A 209 0.95 -12.60 34.63
C ASP A 209 2.03 -11.49 34.63
N TYR A 210 1.69 -10.28 34.14
CA TYR A 210 2.59 -9.14 34.17
C TYR A 210 2.78 -8.60 35.59
N ILE A 211 3.97 -8.77 36.15
CA ILE A 211 4.25 -8.37 37.55
C ILE A 211 4.69 -6.91 37.70
N GLY A 212 5.07 -6.26 36.58
CA GLY A 212 5.67 -4.92 36.56
C GLY A 212 4.79 -3.80 37.14
N THR A 213 3.47 -4.01 37.19
CA THR A 213 2.53 -3.07 37.82
C THR A 213 2.66 -3.04 39.34
N SER A 214 2.98 -4.19 39.96
CA SER A 214 3.10 -4.33 41.42
C SER A 214 4.53 -4.13 41.92
N LYS A 215 5.52 -4.47 41.07
CA LYS A 215 6.95 -4.42 41.38
C LYS A 215 7.61 -3.55 40.33
N THR A 216 7.83 -2.27 40.63
CA THR A 216 8.28 -1.28 39.63
C THR A 216 9.79 -1.14 39.52
N ASP A 217 10.57 -1.75 40.41
CA ASP A 217 12.03 -1.67 40.32
C ASP A 217 12.51 -2.45 39.08
N THR A 218 13.68 -2.05 38.56
CA THR A 218 14.30 -2.61 37.34
C THR A 218 15.73 -3.09 37.64
N GLY A 219 16.42 -3.66 36.64
CA GLY A 219 17.85 -3.98 36.74
C GLY A 219 18.23 -5.25 37.49
N CYS A 220 17.26 -6.10 37.87
CA CYS A 220 17.51 -7.40 38.50
C CYS A 220 17.89 -8.53 37.53
N VAL A 221 17.74 -8.30 36.22
CA VAL A 221 18.12 -9.23 35.16
C VAL A 221 19.10 -8.57 34.19
N VAL A 222 19.85 -9.38 33.45
CA VAL A 222 20.82 -8.91 32.44
C VAL A 222 20.24 -9.07 31.03
N GLY A 223 20.73 -8.28 30.07
CA GLY A 223 20.29 -8.35 28.67
C GLY A 223 19.13 -7.38 28.36
N ASN A 224 18.30 -7.75 27.39
CA ASN A 224 17.25 -6.88 26.86
C ASN A 224 16.20 -6.48 27.92
N LEU A 225 15.93 -7.37 28.89
CA LEU A 225 14.99 -7.14 29.99
C LEU A 225 15.59 -6.36 31.17
N SER A 226 16.84 -5.90 31.09
CA SER A 226 17.49 -5.19 32.21
C SER A 226 16.79 -3.89 32.60
N GLY A 227 16.08 -3.25 31.66
CA GLY A 227 15.24 -2.07 31.90
C GLY A 227 13.79 -2.39 32.28
N SER A 228 13.39 -3.65 32.24
CA SER A 228 12.01 -4.08 32.46
C SER A 228 11.65 -4.06 33.96
N PRO A 229 10.43 -3.62 34.32
CA PRO A 229 9.94 -3.66 35.70
C PRO A 229 9.67 -5.10 36.15
N GLY A 230 9.42 -5.31 37.43
CA GLY A 230 9.14 -6.63 38.03
C GLY A 230 10.16 -7.04 39.09
N CYS A 231 11.17 -6.20 39.33
CA CYS A 231 12.20 -6.48 40.30
C CYS A 231 11.77 -6.09 41.72
N GLU A 232 12.23 -6.87 42.69
CA GLU A 232 12.14 -6.51 44.10
C GLU A 232 13.33 -7.12 44.84
N CYS A 233 14.01 -6.31 45.64
CA CYS A 233 15.24 -6.71 46.34
C CYS A 233 16.34 -7.29 45.41
N GLY A 234 16.43 -6.80 44.17
CA GLY A 234 17.42 -7.25 43.20
C GLY A 234 17.13 -8.62 42.57
N VAL A 235 15.93 -9.17 42.80
CA VAL A 235 15.47 -10.44 42.22
C VAL A 235 14.19 -10.21 41.43
N CYS A 236 14.09 -10.83 40.25
CA CYS A 236 12.87 -10.79 39.46
C CYS A 236 11.75 -11.56 40.17
N ASP A 237 10.56 -10.97 40.25
CA ASP A 237 9.46 -11.46 41.08
C ASP A 237 9.86 -11.65 42.57
N GLY A 238 10.89 -10.92 43.03
CA GLY A 238 11.34 -10.97 44.42
C GLY A 238 10.25 -10.60 45.41
N ALA A 239 10.45 -10.91 46.69
CA ALA A 239 9.54 -10.52 47.76
C ALA A 239 10.24 -9.58 48.73
N LYS A 240 9.54 -8.53 49.16
CA LYS A 240 9.96 -7.74 50.32
C LYS A 240 9.91 -8.60 51.58
N THR A 241 10.99 -8.57 52.34
CA THR A 241 11.04 -9.11 53.70
C THR A 241 10.76 -8.01 54.70
N THR A 242 9.94 -8.31 55.70
CA THR A 242 9.75 -7.43 56.85
C THR A 242 10.94 -7.62 57.79
N TRP A 243 11.62 -6.52 58.11
CA TRP A 243 12.72 -6.50 59.07
C TRP A 243 12.19 -6.08 60.44
N TYR A 244 12.55 -6.85 61.46
CA TYR A 244 12.24 -6.55 62.85
C TYR A 244 13.49 -6.02 63.55
N GLN A 245 13.33 -5.04 64.43
CA GLN A 245 14.44 -4.47 65.19
C GLN A 245 14.95 -5.49 66.22
N ASP A 246 16.22 -5.90 66.08
CA ASP A 246 16.94 -6.74 67.04
C ASP A 246 17.88 -5.84 67.86
N ASN A 247 17.51 -5.59 69.11
CA ASN A 247 18.21 -4.64 69.98
C ASN A 247 19.34 -5.28 70.80
N ASP A 248 19.31 -6.59 71.01
CA ASP A 248 20.27 -7.34 71.82
C ASP A 248 21.17 -8.26 70.98
N GLY A 249 20.95 -8.36 69.68
CA GLY A 249 21.83 -8.98 68.70
C GLY A 249 21.77 -10.51 68.71
N ASP A 250 20.67 -11.09 69.18
CA ASP A 250 20.49 -12.54 69.30
C ASP A 250 19.86 -13.19 68.05
N GLY A 251 19.51 -12.38 67.04
CA GLY A 251 18.91 -12.81 65.79
C GLY A 251 17.37 -12.89 65.81
N TRP A 252 16.72 -12.43 66.87
CA TRP A 252 15.25 -12.36 66.99
C TRP A 252 14.77 -10.92 67.18
N GLY A 253 14.05 -10.40 66.18
CA GLY A 253 13.49 -9.05 66.31
C GLY A 253 12.18 -9.03 67.08
N THR A 254 11.92 -7.91 67.78
CA THR A 254 10.65 -7.67 68.49
C THR A 254 9.58 -7.09 67.56
N ASP A 255 8.38 -7.67 67.60
CA ASP A 255 7.19 -7.13 66.93
C ASP A 255 6.49 -6.12 67.85
N ILE A 256 6.45 -4.85 67.45
CA ILE A 256 5.84 -3.77 68.23
C ILE A 256 4.59 -3.31 67.48
N PHE A 257 3.42 -3.79 67.91
CA PHE A 257 2.13 -3.19 67.55
C PHE A 257 1.84 -1.99 68.46
#